data_AF-A0A6I8M078-F1
#
_entry.id   AF-A0A6I8M078-F1
#
_cell.length_a   1.000
_cell.length_b   1.000
_cell.length_c   1.000
_cell.angle_alpha   90.00
_cell.angle_beta   90.00
_cell.angle_gamma   90.00
#
_symmetry.space_group_name_H-M   'P 1'
#
loop_
_entity.id
_entity.type
_entity.pdbx_description
1 polymer ?
#
loop_
_entity_poly.entity_id
_entity_poly.type
_entity_poly.pdbx_seq_one_letter_code
_entity_poly.pdbx_strand_id
1 'polypeptide(L)'
;MRELVYVSDAKLRQVLPGLPKASAFRGLEGSLELKGPVSTGAKFEKKASKETDQSLRKAVDVLEKSSRAPSWFADPDVRPGTWTHFEAPMAYRVLSLHPGEALVFVDVDAATPEYPTGGRLRLLLHGSAHHLLETRSGSERESERLRGSRWHEFAEMMRLFLTDDAAAKDPDAAKTIQDYSEFYASRIWEDVRNLTRTLQPGYTAAWMAGYARVTARIPTADGVVLAASPLYVEHIDSPGSGG
;
A
#
# COMPACT_ATOMS: atom_id res chain seq x y z
N MET A 1 5.66 -7.48 -18.79
CA MET A 1 6.83 -7.85 -17.95
C MET A 1 6.49 -7.57 -16.49
N ARG A 2 6.77 -8.47 -15.54
CA ARG A 2 6.45 -8.26 -14.11
C ARG A 2 7.66 -7.70 -13.35
N GLU A 3 7.48 -6.56 -12.70
CA GLU A 3 8.55 -5.85 -11.97
C GLU A 3 8.12 -5.52 -10.54
N LEU A 4 8.90 -5.96 -9.55
CA LEU A 4 8.53 -5.84 -8.15
C LEU A 4 8.82 -4.41 -7.63
N VAL A 5 7.79 -3.74 -7.14
CA VAL A 5 7.85 -2.34 -6.65
C VAL A 5 8.00 -2.27 -5.13
N TYR A 6 7.33 -3.18 -4.43
CA TYR A 6 7.22 -3.17 -2.97
C TYR A 6 7.21 -4.59 -2.42
N VAL A 7 7.90 -4.84 -1.30
CA VAL A 7 7.80 -6.08 -0.53
C VAL A 7 7.92 -5.82 0.98
N SER A 8 6.95 -6.28 1.75
CA SER A 8 6.96 -6.18 3.21
C SER A 8 7.62 -7.39 3.87
N ASP A 9 8.88 -7.24 4.30
CA ASP A 9 9.60 -8.26 5.07
C ASP A 9 8.86 -8.67 6.35
N ALA A 10 8.18 -7.71 6.98
CA ALA A 10 7.39 -7.95 8.18
C ALA A 10 6.22 -8.90 7.89
N LYS A 11 5.51 -8.71 6.77
CA LYS A 11 4.40 -9.58 6.39
C LYS A 11 4.87 -10.92 5.84
N LEU A 12 5.99 -10.96 5.11
CA LEU A 12 6.61 -12.23 4.70
C LEU A 12 6.86 -13.13 5.92
N ARG A 13 7.40 -12.56 7.01
CA ARG A 13 7.62 -13.27 8.28
C ARG A 13 6.33 -13.68 9.00
N GLN A 14 5.24 -12.93 8.83
CA GLN A 14 3.92 -13.32 9.38
C GLN A 14 3.35 -14.53 8.64
N VAL A 15 3.53 -14.61 7.32
CA VAL A 15 3.03 -15.71 6.48
C VAL A 15 3.94 -16.94 6.56
N LEU A 16 5.26 -16.73 6.67
CA LEU A 16 6.27 -17.78 6.77
C LEU A 16 7.04 -17.65 8.10
N PRO A 17 6.47 -18.14 9.21
CA PRO A 17 7.17 -18.19 10.50
C PRO A 17 8.42 -19.06 10.35
N GLY A 18 9.61 -18.46 10.55
CA GLY A 18 10.90 -19.14 10.38
C GLY A 18 11.84 -18.50 9.37
N LEU A 19 11.38 -17.49 8.62
CA LEU A 19 12.31 -16.67 7.83
C LEU A 19 13.30 -15.93 8.74
N PRO A 20 14.60 -15.86 8.36
CA PRO A 20 15.62 -15.12 9.11
C PRO A 20 15.22 -13.65 9.33
N LYS A 21 15.71 -13.04 10.43
CA LYS A 21 15.55 -11.59 10.65
C LYS A 21 16.25 -10.82 9.52
N ALA A 22 15.72 -9.63 9.19
CA ALA A 22 16.08 -8.79 8.03
C ALA A 22 17.57 -8.49 7.81
N SER A 23 18.45 -8.76 8.77
CA SER A 23 19.91 -8.67 8.58
C SER A 23 20.46 -9.70 7.60
N ALA A 24 19.78 -10.82 7.36
CA ALA A 24 20.20 -11.83 6.39
C ALA A 24 19.88 -11.43 4.93
N PHE A 25 18.69 -10.86 4.69
CA PHE A 25 18.28 -10.38 3.36
C PHE A 25 19.00 -9.09 2.92
N ARG A 26 19.67 -8.39 3.85
CA ARG A 26 20.53 -7.23 3.57
C ARG A 26 22.01 -7.60 3.38
N GLY A 27 22.38 -8.88 3.54
CA GLY A 27 23.77 -9.36 3.61
C GLY A 27 24.52 -9.48 2.28
N LEU A 28 24.19 -8.68 1.27
CA LEU A 28 24.94 -8.57 0.01
C LEU A 28 24.98 -7.13 -0.52
N GLU A 29 24.96 -6.14 0.38
CA GLU A 29 25.68 -4.90 0.11
C GLU A 29 27.18 -5.19 0.26
N GLY A 30 27.88 -5.20 -0.86
CA GLY A 30 29.33 -5.27 -0.90
C GLY A 30 29.84 -6.63 -1.34
N SER A 31 29.85 -6.86 -2.64
CA SER A 31 31.04 -7.48 -3.23
C SER A 31 32.26 -6.78 -2.63
N LEU A 32 33.13 -7.56 -1.99
CA LEU A 32 34.53 -7.19 -1.85
C LEU A 32 35.00 -6.59 -3.17
N GLU A 33 35.34 -5.30 -3.18
CA GLU A 33 36.49 -4.80 -3.92
C GLU A 33 36.93 -3.44 -3.35
N LEU A 34 37.92 -3.56 -2.47
CA LEU A 34 39.08 -2.69 -2.30
C LEU A 34 39.13 -1.37 -3.11
N LYS A 35 39.20 -0.27 -2.33
CA LYS A 35 39.95 0.99 -2.56
C LYS A 35 39.64 1.81 -3.83
N GLY A 36 38.93 2.93 -3.63
CA GLY A 36 39.04 4.13 -4.46
C GLY A 36 38.43 5.35 -3.75
N PRO A 37 39.08 6.53 -3.73
CA PRO A 37 38.52 7.72 -3.08
C PRO A 37 37.73 8.58 -4.08
N VAL A 38 36.64 9.21 -3.58
CA VAL A 38 35.93 10.40 -4.11
C VAL A 38 34.89 10.22 -5.25
N SER A 39 33.68 10.74 -4.96
CA SER A 39 32.58 11.18 -5.85
C SER A 39 31.94 10.10 -6.72
N THR A 40 30.63 9.87 -6.69
CA THR A 40 29.56 10.69 -7.29
C THR A 40 28.23 10.00 -6.91
N GLY A 41 27.11 10.74 -6.84
CA GLY A 41 25.81 10.23 -6.39
C GLY A 41 25.40 8.87 -6.98
N ALA A 42 25.52 7.82 -6.17
CA ALA A 42 25.05 6.49 -6.51
C ALA A 42 23.54 6.41 -6.24
N LYS A 43 22.74 6.38 -7.31
CA LYS A 43 21.36 5.90 -7.23
C LYS A 43 21.42 4.40 -6.96
N PHE A 44 21.18 4.00 -5.71
CA PHE A 44 21.05 2.60 -5.34
C PHE A 44 19.69 2.09 -5.84
N GLU A 45 19.68 1.45 -7.00
CA GLU A 45 18.56 0.63 -7.46
C GLU A 45 18.53 -0.66 -6.63
N LYS A 46 17.59 -0.77 -5.69
CA LYS A 46 17.47 -1.92 -4.81
C LYS A 46 16.59 -2.97 -5.47
N LYS A 47 17.15 -3.73 -6.42
CA LYS A 47 16.44 -4.88 -7.02
C LYS A 47 16.16 -5.96 -5.98
N ALA A 48 15.01 -6.64 -6.10
CA ALA A 48 14.70 -7.80 -5.28
C ALA A 48 15.80 -8.86 -5.40
N SER A 49 16.23 -9.42 -4.28
CA SER A 49 17.18 -10.53 -4.29
C SER A 49 16.48 -11.83 -4.73
N LYS A 50 17.22 -12.79 -5.30
CA LYS A 50 16.69 -14.13 -5.62
C LYS A 50 16.05 -14.82 -4.40
N GLU A 51 16.56 -14.54 -3.20
CA GLU A 51 16.03 -15.08 -1.95
C GLU A 51 14.68 -14.45 -1.59
N THR A 52 14.53 -13.13 -1.83
CA THR A 52 13.27 -12.40 -1.68
C THR A 52 12.23 -12.98 -2.64
N ASP A 53 12.58 -13.22 -3.89
CA ASP A 53 11.66 -13.82 -4.88
C ASP A 53 11.21 -15.22 -4.48
N GLN A 54 12.13 -16.07 -4.01
CA GLN A 54 11.77 -17.42 -3.57
C GLN A 54 10.88 -17.40 -2.32
N SER A 55 11.19 -16.53 -1.36
CA SER A 55 10.40 -16.38 -0.13
C SER A 55 9.01 -15.82 -0.44
N LEU A 56 8.92 -14.86 -1.37
CA LEU A 56 7.66 -14.31 -1.82
C LEU A 56 6.78 -15.37 -2.50
N ARG A 57 7.35 -16.15 -3.44
CA ARG A 57 6.62 -17.24 -4.10
C ARG A 57 6.09 -18.27 -3.10
N LYS A 58 6.91 -18.65 -2.11
CA LYS A 58 6.47 -19.54 -1.02
C LYS A 58 5.35 -18.93 -0.19
N ALA A 59 5.42 -17.63 0.12
CA ALA A 59 4.38 -16.95 0.89
C ALA A 59 3.06 -16.89 0.12
N VAL A 60 3.11 -16.59 -1.18
CA VAL A 60 1.93 -16.63 -2.06
C VAL A 60 1.32 -18.03 -2.11
N ASP A 61 2.13 -19.07 -2.32
CA ASP A 61 1.67 -20.47 -2.34
C ASP A 61 0.99 -20.86 -1.02
N VAL A 62 1.53 -20.44 0.13
CA VAL A 62 0.92 -20.67 1.45
C VAL A 62 -0.42 -19.95 1.58
N LEU A 63 -0.52 -18.70 1.11
CA LEU A 63 -1.77 -17.95 1.16
C LEU A 63 -2.85 -18.60 0.30
N GLU A 64 -2.53 -18.92 -0.96
CA GLU A 64 -3.44 -19.51 -1.93
C GLU A 64 -3.94 -20.90 -1.49
N LYS A 65 -3.10 -21.69 -0.82
CA LYS A 65 -3.48 -23.03 -0.29
C LYS A 65 -4.17 -22.98 1.06
N SER A 66 -4.26 -21.82 1.71
CA SER A 66 -4.88 -21.72 3.03
C SER A 66 -6.40 -21.89 2.96
N SER A 67 -7.03 -22.28 4.07
CA SER A 67 -8.50 -22.34 4.18
C SER A 67 -9.18 -20.96 4.08
N ARG A 68 -8.37 -19.88 4.11
CA ARG A 68 -8.80 -18.49 3.94
C ARG A 68 -8.03 -17.88 2.76
N ALA A 69 -8.05 -18.58 1.63
CA ALA A 69 -7.39 -18.15 0.40
C ALA A 69 -7.80 -16.71 0.06
N PRO A 70 -6.88 -15.90 -0.50
CA PRO A 70 -7.17 -14.49 -0.74
C PRO A 70 -8.30 -14.32 -1.76
N SER A 71 -9.31 -13.54 -1.39
CA SER A 71 -10.43 -13.21 -2.29
C SER A 71 -10.08 -12.03 -3.19
N TRP A 72 -10.91 -11.73 -4.19
CA TRP A 72 -10.70 -10.53 -5.00
C TRP A 72 -10.99 -9.29 -4.16
N PHE A 73 -10.18 -8.23 -4.29
CA PHE A 73 -10.34 -7.04 -3.45
C PHE A 73 -11.71 -6.40 -3.57
N ALA A 74 -12.37 -6.52 -4.73
CA ALA A 74 -13.69 -5.96 -4.98
C ALA A 74 -14.85 -6.88 -4.57
N ASP A 75 -14.56 -8.06 -4.04
CA ASP A 75 -15.62 -8.94 -3.53
C ASP A 75 -16.35 -8.24 -2.36
N PRO A 76 -17.70 -8.22 -2.36
CA PRO A 76 -18.47 -7.53 -1.32
C PRO A 76 -18.27 -8.14 0.08
N ASP A 77 -17.82 -9.39 0.14
CA ASP A 77 -17.58 -10.15 1.36
C ASP A 77 -16.19 -9.98 1.96
N VAL A 78 -15.35 -9.13 1.36
CA VAL A 78 -14.06 -8.75 1.94
C VAL A 78 -14.25 -8.09 3.31
N ARG A 79 -13.46 -8.50 4.30
CA ARG A 79 -13.52 -8.02 5.69
C ARG A 79 -12.13 -7.61 6.19
N PRO A 80 -12.02 -6.69 7.15
CA PRO A 80 -10.77 -6.42 7.85
C PRO A 80 -10.09 -7.71 8.34
N GLY A 81 -8.77 -7.76 8.20
CA GLY A 81 -7.93 -8.89 8.58
C GLY A 81 -7.80 -10.00 7.54
N THR A 82 -8.65 -10.05 6.51
CA THR A 82 -8.54 -11.05 5.42
C THR A 82 -7.47 -10.64 4.41
N TRP A 83 -6.96 -11.63 3.69
CA TRP A 83 -6.08 -11.39 2.55
C TRP A 83 -6.91 -11.22 1.28
N THR A 84 -6.47 -10.33 0.40
CA THR A 84 -7.03 -10.13 -0.93
C THR A 84 -5.90 -10.11 -1.95
N HIS A 85 -6.22 -10.54 -3.16
CA HIS A 85 -5.42 -10.22 -4.34
C HIS A 85 -6.07 -9.05 -5.10
N PHE A 86 -5.25 -8.24 -5.76
CA PHE A 86 -5.72 -7.10 -6.53
C PHE A 86 -4.94 -6.97 -7.84
N GLU A 87 -5.61 -6.38 -8.82
CA GLU A 87 -5.03 -5.83 -10.05
C GLU A 87 -5.72 -4.48 -10.28
N ALA A 88 -4.96 -3.39 -10.33
CA ALA A 88 -5.51 -2.04 -10.44
C ALA A 88 -4.51 -1.09 -11.11
N PRO A 89 -4.98 -0.09 -11.87
CA PRO A 89 -4.14 1.04 -12.27
C PRO A 89 -3.91 1.93 -11.04
N MET A 90 -2.68 1.95 -10.54
CA MET A 90 -2.33 2.65 -9.32
C MET A 90 -1.23 3.70 -9.53
N ALA A 91 -1.31 4.77 -8.75
CA ALA A 91 -0.22 5.70 -8.51
C ALA A 91 0.21 5.59 -7.05
N TYR A 92 1.48 5.90 -6.75
CA TYR A 92 2.00 5.82 -5.39
C TYR A 92 2.91 6.99 -5.03
N ARG A 93 3.04 7.24 -3.73
CA ARG A 93 3.89 8.29 -3.19
C ARG A 93 4.38 7.97 -1.78
N VAL A 94 5.61 8.37 -1.50
CA VAL A 94 6.18 8.43 -0.16
C VAL A 94 5.79 9.77 0.49
N LEU A 95 5.27 9.68 1.70
CA LEU A 95 4.74 10.77 2.49
C LEU A 95 5.57 10.88 3.76
N SER A 96 6.21 12.03 3.93
CA SER A 96 6.98 12.35 5.13
C SER A 96 6.02 12.68 6.26
N LEU A 97 5.89 11.77 7.22
CA LEU A 97 5.21 12.00 8.49
C LEU A 97 6.28 12.20 9.58
N HIS A 98 5.96 12.86 10.69
CA HIS A 98 6.86 12.88 11.83
C HIS A 98 6.39 11.82 12.83
N PRO A 99 7.22 10.84 13.26
CA PRO A 99 8.67 10.71 13.02
C PRO A 99 9.10 9.71 11.91
N GLY A 100 8.33 9.48 10.84
CA GLY A 100 8.72 8.49 9.81
C GLY A 100 7.99 8.60 8.47
N GLU A 101 8.32 7.74 7.51
CA GLU A 101 7.74 7.81 6.16
C GLU A 101 6.67 6.75 5.93
N ALA A 102 5.51 7.19 5.44
CA ALA A 102 4.45 6.31 4.96
C ALA A 102 4.48 6.24 3.43
N LEU A 103 4.18 5.07 2.89
CA LEU A 103 3.95 4.86 1.47
C LEU A 103 2.46 4.60 1.27
N VAL A 104 1.89 5.27 0.28
CA VAL A 104 0.51 5.01 -0.17
C VAL A 104 0.47 4.68 -1.64
N PHE A 105 -0.37 3.72 -2.01
CA PHE A 105 -0.81 3.50 -3.38
C PHE A 105 -2.31 3.77 -3.44
N VAL A 106 -2.76 4.44 -4.48
CA VAL A 106 -4.19 4.70 -4.71
C VAL A 106 -4.54 4.39 -6.16
N ASP A 107 -5.70 3.79 -6.34
CA ASP A 107 -6.27 3.54 -7.66
C ASP A 107 -6.78 4.83 -8.34
N VAL A 108 -7.22 4.69 -9.59
CA VAL A 108 -7.91 5.73 -10.36
C VAL A 108 -9.31 6.02 -9.84
N ASP A 109 -9.70 7.30 -9.88
CA ASP A 109 -11.02 7.78 -9.46
C ASP A 109 -12.06 7.74 -10.60
N ALA A 110 -11.91 6.79 -11.53
CA ALA A 110 -12.81 6.64 -12.66
C ALA A 110 -12.88 5.17 -13.08
N ALA A 111 -14.09 4.66 -13.25
CA ALA A 111 -14.29 3.34 -13.83
C ALA A 111 -13.93 3.37 -15.32
N THR A 112 -13.23 2.34 -15.78
CA THR A 112 -13.01 2.05 -17.20
C THR A 112 -13.50 0.64 -17.52
N PRO A 113 -13.68 0.26 -18.79
CA PRO A 113 -14.00 -1.12 -19.16
C PRO A 113 -13.02 -2.15 -18.56
N GLU A 114 -11.75 -1.79 -18.47
CA GLU A 114 -10.68 -2.63 -17.93
C GLU A 114 -10.60 -2.56 -16.39
N TYR A 115 -11.05 -1.46 -15.78
CA TYR A 115 -11.06 -1.25 -14.33
C TYR A 115 -12.43 -0.75 -13.83
N PRO A 116 -13.44 -1.62 -13.71
CA PRO A 116 -14.82 -1.21 -13.46
C PRO A 116 -15.09 -0.73 -12.03
N THR A 117 -14.19 -1.01 -11.08
CA THR A 117 -14.34 -0.65 -9.66
C THR A 117 -14.03 0.81 -9.37
N GLY A 118 -13.25 1.46 -10.26
CA GLY A 118 -12.79 2.83 -10.09
C GLY A 118 -13.93 3.81 -9.79
N GLY A 119 -13.69 4.73 -8.86
CA GLY A 119 -14.64 5.77 -8.47
C GLY A 119 -15.72 5.35 -7.45
N ARG A 120 -16.22 4.10 -7.43
CA ARG A 120 -17.19 3.65 -6.39
C ARG A 120 -16.55 2.82 -5.28
N LEU A 121 -15.58 2.00 -5.64
CA LEU A 121 -14.72 1.30 -4.69
C LEU A 121 -13.30 1.82 -4.91
N ARG A 122 -12.74 2.46 -3.90
CA ARG A 122 -11.40 3.03 -3.95
C ARG A 122 -10.43 2.13 -3.18
N LEU A 123 -9.47 1.53 -3.88
CA LEU A 123 -8.39 0.77 -3.27
C LEU A 123 -7.28 1.72 -2.80
N LEU A 124 -7.03 1.71 -1.49
CA LEU A 124 -5.93 2.44 -0.86
C LEU A 124 -4.99 1.45 -0.18
N LEU A 125 -3.76 1.34 -0.68
CA LEU A 125 -2.72 0.56 -0.03
C LEU A 125 -1.85 1.45 0.83
N HIS A 126 -1.51 1.00 2.04
CA HIS A 126 -0.61 1.70 2.95
C HIS A 126 0.49 0.80 3.51
N GLY A 127 1.69 1.35 3.64
CA GLY A 127 2.84 0.64 4.18
C GLY A 127 4.00 1.55 4.55
N SER A 128 5.09 0.95 5.02
CA SER A 128 6.35 1.67 5.28
C SER A 128 7.11 1.92 3.97
N ALA A 129 7.66 3.13 3.81
CA ALA A 129 8.49 3.47 2.64
C ALA A 129 9.78 2.63 2.55
N HIS A 130 10.28 2.08 3.66
CA HIS A 130 11.48 1.23 3.71
C HIS A 130 11.35 -0.09 2.93
N HIS A 131 10.12 -0.46 2.57
CA HIS A 131 9.80 -1.67 1.80
C HIS A 131 9.72 -1.42 0.28
N LEU A 132 9.94 -0.19 -0.19
CA LEU A 132 10.13 0.09 -1.62
C LEU A 132 11.45 -0.50 -2.11
N LEU A 133 11.41 -1.05 -3.33
CA LEU A 133 12.58 -1.57 -4.04
C LEU A 133 13.17 -0.51 -4.97
N GLU A 134 12.34 0.37 -5.52
CA GLU A 134 12.81 1.50 -6.31
C GLU A 134 12.57 2.81 -5.56
N THR A 135 13.66 3.41 -5.07
CA THR A 135 13.66 4.81 -4.65
C THR A 135 13.69 5.67 -5.90
N ARG A 136 12.54 5.90 -6.54
CA ARG A 136 12.45 7.01 -7.50
C ARG A 136 12.68 8.28 -6.71
N SER A 137 13.87 8.86 -6.84
CA SER A 137 14.24 10.19 -6.36
C SER A 137 13.43 11.23 -7.17
N GLY A 138 12.13 11.29 -6.90
CA GLY A 138 11.18 12.27 -7.44
C GLY A 138 11.03 13.42 -6.45
N SER A 139 11.90 14.41 -6.61
CA SER A 139 11.92 15.75 -6.00
C SER A 139 11.03 16.02 -4.77
N GLU A 140 11.69 16.37 -3.67
CA GLU A 140 11.15 16.97 -2.43
C GLU A 140 10.20 18.18 -2.62
N ARG A 141 10.11 18.75 -3.83
CA ARG A 141 9.41 20.01 -4.15
C ARG A 141 7.88 19.96 -4.10
N GLU A 142 7.26 18.80 -3.95
CA GLU A 142 5.78 18.69 -3.94
C GLU A 142 5.18 18.37 -2.56
N SER A 143 6.01 18.16 -1.54
CA SER A 143 5.56 17.99 -0.14
C SER A 143 4.70 19.16 0.35
N GLU A 144 4.86 20.35 -0.26
CA GLU A 144 4.13 21.57 0.09
C GLU A 144 2.68 21.63 -0.44
N ARG A 145 2.30 20.84 -1.46
CA ARG A 145 0.98 20.99 -2.12
C ARG A 145 -0.15 20.27 -1.39
N LEU A 146 0.15 19.21 -0.66
CA LEU A 146 -0.77 18.61 0.30
C LEU A 146 -0.47 19.25 1.66
N ARG A 147 -1.24 20.27 2.04
CA ARG A 147 -1.06 20.96 3.34
C ARG A 147 -0.92 19.91 4.44
N GLY A 148 0.25 19.87 5.09
CA GLY A 148 0.64 18.80 6.02
C GLY A 148 -0.37 18.52 7.13
N SER A 149 -1.24 19.47 7.46
CA SER A 149 -2.34 19.28 8.43
C SER A 149 -3.39 18.26 7.97
N ARG A 150 -3.83 18.29 6.71
CA ARG A 150 -4.87 17.36 6.22
C ARG A 150 -4.35 15.92 6.14
N TRP A 151 -3.07 15.74 5.81
CA TRP A 151 -2.48 14.42 5.73
C TRP A 151 -2.11 13.85 7.11
N HIS A 152 -1.63 14.69 8.03
CA HIS A 152 -1.45 14.28 9.42
C HIS A 152 -2.78 13.83 10.03
N GLU A 153 -3.87 14.57 9.78
CA GLU A 153 -5.23 14.15 10.16
C GLU A 153 -5.61 12.82 9.53
N PHE A 154 -5.38 12.62 8.23
CA PHE A 154 -5.64 11.34 7.56
C PHE A 154 -4.83 10.18 8.15
N ALA A 155 -3.55 10.38 8.43
CA ALA A 155 -2.67 9.36 8.99
C ALA A 155 -3.04 9.02 10.44
N GLU A 156 -3.35 10.02 11.28
CA GLU A 156 -3.89 9.80 12.62
C GLU A 156 -5.28 9.15 12.57
N MET A 157 -6.11 9.52 11.61
CA MET A 157 -7.43 8.91 11.42
C MET A 157 -7.31 7.44 11.00
N MET A 158 -6.43 7.12 10.05
CA MET A 158 -6.09 5.74 9.72
C MET A 158 -5.55 5.02 10.95
N ARG A 159 -4.72 5.66 11.78
CA ARG A 159 -4.25 5.10 13.06
C ARG A 159 -5.42 4.79 14.00
N LEU A 160 -6.40 5.67 14.11
CA LEU A 160 -7.62 5.48 14.93
C LEU A 160 -8.47 4.31 14.41
N PHE A 161 -8.70 4.22 13.10
CA PHE A 161 -9.40 3.08 12.47
C PHE A 161 -8.62 1.76 12.57
N LEU A 162 -7.29 1.83 12.68
CA LEU A 162 -6.42 0.67 12.91
C LEU A 162 -6.38 0.22 14.38
N THR A 163 -6.81 1.08 15.32
CA THR A 163 -6.91 0.75 16.75
C THR A 163 -8.36 0.46 17.12
N ASP A 164 -8.85 -0.70 16.70
CA ASP A 164 -10.21 -1.20 16.95
C ASP A 164 -10.51 -1.54 18.44
N ASP A 165 -9.55 -1.30 19.35
CA ASP A 165 -9.63 -1.70 20.76
C ASP A 165 -10.41 -0.71 21.65
N ALA A 166 -10.71 0.51 21.18
CA ALA A 166 -11.34 1.54 22.00
C ALA A 166 -12.87 1.46 22.05
N ALA A 167 -13.51 1.06 20.94
CA ALA A 167 -14.98 1.03 20.82
C ALA A 167 -15.64 -0.13 21.60
N ALA A 168 -14.89 -1.19 21.88
CA ALA A 168 -15.43 -2.40 22.50
C ALA A 168 -15.76 -2.27 24.00
N LYS A 169 -15.44 -1.14 24.65
CA LYS A 169 -15.50 -1.01 26.13
C LYS A 169 -16.48 0.03 26.67
N ASP A 170 -17.08 0.87 25.83
CA ASP A 170 -17.96 1.95 26.29
C ASP A 170 -19.11 2.24 25.28
N PRO A 171 -20.39 2.01 25.67
CA PRO A 171 -21.56 2.29 24.83
C PRO A 171 -21.81 3.78 24.54
N ASP A 172 -21.41 4.68 25.43
CA ASP A 172 -21.55 6.14 25.19
C ASP A 172 -20.45 6.62 24.24
N ALA A 173 -19.26 6.01 24.31
CA ALA A 173 -18.23 6.19 23.28
C ALA A 173 -18.70 5.67 21.91
N ALA A 174 -19.53 4.63 21.85
CA ALA A 174 -20.02 4.08 20.57
C ALA A 174 -20.89 5.07 19.78
N LYS A 175 -21.73 5.87 20.45
CA LYS A 175 -22.54 6.91 19.80
C LYS A 175 -21.70 8.08 19.32
N THR A 176 -20.74 8.52 20.14
CA THR A 176 -19.74 9.51 19.71
C THR A 176 -18.91 8.98 18.54
N ILE A 177 -18.46 7.73 18.58
CA ILE A 177 -17.74 7.09 17.47
C ILE A 177 -18.61 7.02 16.22
N GLN A 178 -19.91 6.76 16.34
CA GLN A 178 -20.83 6.73 15.19
C GLN A 178 -20.98 8.10 14.52
N ASP A 179 -21.28 9.15 15.28
CA ASP A 179 -21.42 10.52 14.72
C ASP A 179 -20.09 11.04 14.16
N TYR A 180 -18.97 10.71 14.82
CA TYR A 180 -17.64 11.00 14.31
C TYR A 180 -17.31 10.15 13.07
N SER A 181 -17.78 8.89 12.98
CA SER A 181 -17.49 7.99 11.86
C SER A 181 -18.08 8.47 10.54
N GLU A 182 -19.29 9.06 10.53
CA GLU A 182 -19.91 9.60 9.32
C GLU A 182 -19.18 10.86 8.82
N PHE A 183 -18.80 11.75 9.75
CA PHE A 183 -17.98 12.91 9.44
C PHE A 183 -16.60 12.52 8.91
N TYR A 184 -15.95 11.54 9.54
CA TYR A 184 -14.63 11.05 9.13
C TYR A 184 -14.69 10.25 7.82
N ALA A 185 -15.72 9.44 7.59
CA ALA A 185 -15.89 8.71 6.33
C ALA A 185 -16.02 9.66 5.14
N SER A 186 -16.75 10.76 5.30
CA SER A 186 -16.87 11.80 4.28
C SER A 186 -15.51 12.47 4.00
N ARG A 187 -14.73 12.76 5.05
CA ARG A 187 -13.37 13.30 4.91
C ARG A 187 -12.40 12.33 4.24
N ILE A 188 -12.43 11.04 4.59
CA ILE A 188 -11.60 10.01 3.97
C ILE A 188 -11.82 9.96 2.46
N TRP A 189 -13.08 10.01 2.03
CA TRP A 189 -13.40 10.03 0.61
C TRP A 189 -12.80 11.24 -0.10
N GLU A 190 -12.93 12.43 0.49
CA GLU A 190 -12.31 13.64 -0.04
C GLU A 190 -10.79 13.57 -0.06
N ASP A 191 -10.16 13.04 1.00
CA ASP A 191 -8.71 12.89 1.09
C ASP A 191 -8.17 11.91 0.06
N VAL A 192 -8.85 10.77 -0.16
CA VAL A 192 -8.50 9.82 -1.23
C VAL A 192 -8.66 10.45 -2.61
N ARG A 193 -9.72 11.21 -2.86
CA ARG A 193 -9.87 11.97 -4.13
C ARG A 193 -8.78 13.02 -4.29
N ASN A 194 -8.44 13.75 -3.24
CA ASN A 194 -7.38 14.76 -3.28
C ASN A 194 -6.01 14.12 -3.51
N LEU A 195 -5.75 12.96 -2.91
CA LEU A 195 -4.56 12.16 -3.16
C LEU A 195 -4.50 11.76 -4.64
N THR A 196 -5.58 11.20 -5.18
CA THR A 196 -5.66 10.84 -6.60
C THR A 196 -5.43 12.03 -7.53
N ARG A 197 -6.10 13.17 -7.29
CA ARG A 197 -5.89 14.41 -8.07
C ARG A 197 -4.47 14.96 -7.97
N THR A 198 -3.78 14.70 -6.86
CA THR A 198 -2.38 15.14 -6.69
C THR A 198 -1.42 14.20 -7.40
N LEU A 199 -1.69 12.90 -7.39
CA LEU A 199 -0.81 11.90 -7.97
C LEU A 199 -0.97 11.77 -9.49
N GLN A 200 -2.19 11.89 -10.02
CA GLN A 200 -2.50 11.49 -11.40
C GLN A 200 -2.27 12.52 -12.52
N PRO A 201 -2.03 13.82 -12.27
CA PRO A 201 -1.52 14.73 -13.31
C PRO A 201 -0.02 14.56 -13.60
N GLY A 202 0.75 14.00 -12.66
CA GLY A 202 2.22 13.90 -12.73
C GLY A 202 2.78 12.47 -12.79
N TYR A 203 2.00 11.46 -12.38
CA TYR A 203 2.37 10.05 -12.45
C TYR A 203 1.29 9.30 -13.23
N THR A 204 1.64 8.77 -14.40
CA THR A 204 0.76 7.87 -15.15
C THR A 204 0.52 6.64 -14.28
N ALA A 205 -0.72 6.45 -13.81
CA ALA A 205 -1.10 5.26 -13.08
C ALA A 205 -0.69 4.03 -13.90
N ALA A 206 0.08 3.14 -13.30
CA ALA A 206 0.53 1.93 -13.94
C ALA A 206 -0.31 0.77 -13.43
N TRP A 207 -0.57 -0.22 -14.29
CA TRP A 207 -1.20 -1.45 -13.83
C TRP A 207 -0.28 -2.15 -12.85
N MET A 208 -0.83 -2.45 -11.68
CA MET A 208 -0.14 -3.09 -10.59
C MET A 208 -0.97 -4.24 -10.04
N ALA A 209 -0.28 -5.27 -9.57
CA ALA A 209 -0.89 -6.41 -8.92
C ALA A 209 -0.20 -6.74 -7.60
N GLY A 210 -0.89 -7.50 -6.76
CA GLY A 210 -0.27 -8.03 -5.56
C GLY A 210 -1.28 -8.64 -4.59
N TYR A 211 -0.75 -8.98 -3.41
CA TYR A 211 -1.54 -9.46 -2.29
C TYR A 211 -1.47 -8.44 -1.17
N ALA A 212 -2.61 -8.13 -0.56
CA ALA A 212 -2.70 -7.19 0.54
C ALA A 212 -3.63 -7.71 1.63
N ARG A 213 -3.31 -7.38 2.88
CA ARG A 213 -4.17 -7.69 4.02
C ARG A 213 -5.09 -6.51 4.28
N VAL A 214 -6.39 -6.73 4.27
CA VAL A 214 -7.36 -5.67 4.52
C VAL A 214 -7.19 -5.17 5.94
N THR A 215 -7.16 -3.86 6.07
CA THR A 215 -7.07 -3.19 7.36
C THR A 215 -8.35 -2.49 7.73
N ALA A 216 -9.05 -1.91 6.77
CA ALA A 216 -10.35 -1.30 6.99
C ALA A 216 -11.18 -1.33 5.70
N ARG A 217 -12.51 -1.38 5.87
CA ARG A 217 -13.48 -1.19 4.79
C ARG A 217 -14.42 -0.08 5.22
N ILE A 218 -14.20 1.12 4.68
CA ILE A 218 -14.84 2.35 5.14
C ILE A 218 -15.97 2.71 4.17
N PRO A 219 -17.24 2.48 4.53
CA PRO A 219 -18.36 2.98 3.74
C PRO A 219 -18.42 4.51 3.82
N THR A 220 -18.72 5.17 2.71
CA THR A 220 -18.88 6.62 2.60
C THR A 220 -20.19 6.92 1.86
N ALA A 221 -20.64 8.17 1.85
CA ALA A 221 -21.84 8.56 1.10
C ALA A 221 -21.69 8.33 -0.42
N ASP A 222 -20.46 8.42 -0.93
CA ASP A 222 -20.14 8.35 -2.35
C ASP A 222 -19.67 6.95 -2.80
N GLY A 223 -19.35 6.04 -1.86
CA GLY A 223 -18.83 4.72 -2.18
C GLY A 223 -18.17 4.00 -1.00
N VAL A 224 -17.09 3.26 -1.27
CA VAL A 224 -16.33 2.53 -0.26
C VAL A 224 -14.85 2.76 -0.46
N VAL A 225 -14.11 3.06 0.62
CA VAL A 225 -12.65 3.00 0.62
C VAL A 225 -12.21 1.69 1.25
N LEU A 226 -11.52 0.86 0.48
CA LEU A 226 -10.90 -0.36 0.97
C LEU A 226 -9.42 -0.08 1.26
N ALA A 227 -9.10 0.06 2.55
CA ALA A 227 -7.73 0.25 2.99
C ALA A 227 -7.07 -1.09 3.29
N ALA A 228 -5.92 -1.36 2.67
CA ALA A 228 -5.18 -2.60 2.87
C ALA A 228 -3.68 -2.35 2.99
N SER A 229 -2.97 -3.28 3.62
CA SER A 229 -1.52 -3.22 3.73
C SER A 229 -0.88 -4.31 2.87
N PRO A 230 -0.08 -3.95 1.84
CA PRO A 230 0.41 -4.92 0.87
C PRO A 230 1.48 -5.84 1.47
N LEU A 231 1.44 -7.12 1.09
CA LEU A 231 2.57 -8.05 1.20
C LEU A 231 3.60 -7.69 0.13
N TYR A 232 3.15 -7.51 -1.11
CA TYR A 232 3.95 -7.02 -2.21
C TYR A 232 3.09 -6.24 -3.21
N VAL A 233 3.76 -5.47 -4.06
CA VAL A 233 3.17 -4.80 -5.23
C VAL A 233 4.14 -4.98 -6.39
N GLU A 234 3.64 -5.39 -7.56
CA GLU A 234 4.41 -5.50 -8.80
C GLU A 234 3.72 -4.75 -9.94
N HIS A 235 4.49 -4.19 -10.87
CA HIS A 235 3.98 -3.76 -12.16
C HIS A 235 3.56 -4.98 -12.98
N ILE A 236 2.42 -4.85 -13.65
CA ILE A 236 1.91 -5.81 -14.63
C ILE A 236 1.56 -5.08 -15.93
N ASP A 237 1.40 -5.84 -17.01
CA ASP A 237 0.90 -5.30 -18.27
C ASP A 237 -0.58 -4.94 -18.15
N SER A 238 -1.05 -3.97 -18.93
CA SER A 238 -2.49 -3.62 -18.96
C SER A 238 -3.29 -4.83 -19.47
N PRO A 239 -4.49 -5.12 -18.92
CA PRO A 239 -5.35 -6.22 -19.38
C PRO A 239 -5.67 -6.18 -20.88
N GLY A 240 -5.54 -5.01 -21.54
CA GLY A 240 -5.75 -4.84 -22.99
C GLY A 240 -4.49 -4.77 -23.86
N SER A 241 -3.28 -4.88 -23.30
CA SER A 241 -2.03 -4.75 -24.08
C SER A 241 -1.50 -6.04 -24.71
N GLY A 242 -2.21 -7.17 -24.54
CA GLY A 242 -1.91 -8.42 -25.23
C GLY A 242 -2.63 -8.50 -26.59
N GLY A 243 -2.08 -7.82 -27.60
CA GLY A 243 -2.50 -7.90 -29.00
C GLY A 243 -1.34 -8.25 -29.92
#